data_AF-A0A948AP95-F1
#
_entry.id   AF-A0A948AP95-F1
#
_cell.length_a   1.000
_cell.length_b   1.000
_cell.length_c   1.000
_cell.angle_alpha   90.00
_cell.angle_beta   90.00
_cell.angle_gamma   90.00
#
_symmetry.space_group_name_H-M   'P 1'
#
loop_
_entity.id
_entity.type
_entity.pdbx_description
1 polymer ?
#
loop_
_entity_poly.entity_id
_entity_poly.type
_entity_poly.pdbx_seq_one_letter_code
_entity_poly.pdbx_strand_id
1 'polypeptide(L)' 'MSRRSLPVFLLIVLAAAGFRPAAALLPGDLAAISRAGLVDLSPDGDRLLYSLTTPDPAGGPPRTDIHLREMA' A
#
# COMPACT_ATOMS: atom_id res chain seq x y z
N MET A 1 36.61 -30.09 5.81
CA MET A 1 35.27 -29.72 5.30
C MET A 1 34.33 -29.49 6.47
N SER A 2 34.20 -28.26 6.95
CA SER A 2 33.33 -27.93 8.09
C SER A 2 31.94 -27.53 7.56
N ARG A 3 30.92 -28.32 7.88
CA ARG A 3 29.52 -28.06 7.52
C ARG A 3 29.02 -26.89 8.38
N ARG A 4 28.87 -25.72 7.76
CA ARG A 4 28.37 -24.47 8.37
C ARG A 4 26.91 -24.65 8.83
N SER A 5 26.71 -25.10 10.07
CA SER A 5 25.44 -25.18 10.78
C SER A 5 24.96 -23.80 11.28
N LEU A 6 25.05 -22.79 10.42
CA LEU A 6 24.76 -21.38 10.75
C LEU A 6 23.36 -20.83 10.37
N PRO A 7 22.35 -21.58 9.86
CA PRO A 7 21.06 -20.97 9.51
C PRO A 7 20.07 -20.89 10.69
N VAL A 8 20.15 -21.78 11.68
CA VAL A 8 19.11 -21.90 12.73
C VAL A 8 19.26 -20.82 13.81
N PHE A 9 20.50 -20.54 14.24
CA PHE A 9 20.74 -19.54 15.28
C PHE A 9 20.32 -18.13 14.83
N LEU A 10 20.59 -17.79 13.57
CA LEU A 10 20.18 -16.51 12.98
C LEU A 10 18.65 -16.37 12.92
N LEU A 11 17.92 -17.45 12.60
CA LEU A 11 16.45 -17.45 12.59
C LEU A 11 15.84 -17.26 13.99
N ILE A 12 16.44 -17.86 15.02
CA ILE A 12 16.00 -17.69 16.41
C ILE A 12 16.23 -16.25 16.88
N VAL A 13 17.37 -15.65 16.53
CA VAL A 13 17.66 -14.25 16.85
C VAL A 13 16.71 -13.29 16.14
N LEU A 14 16.38 -13.53 14.86
CA LEU A 14 15.37 -12.72 14.15
C LEU A 14 13.98 -12.84 14.78
N ALA A 15 13.56 -14.04 15.19
CA ALA A 15 12.27 -14.24 15.84
C ALA A 15 12.21 -13.57 17.24
N ALA A 16 13.29 -13.64 18.01
CA ALA A 16 13.40 -13.00 19.32
C ALA A 16 13.45 -11.46 19.23
N ALA A 17 13.96 -10.92 18.12
CA ALA A 17 14.02 -9.47 17.87
C ALA A 17 12.64 -8.85 17.54
N GLY A 18 11.55 -9.62 17.61
CA GLY A 18 10.22 -9.14 17.27
C GLY A 18 10.07 -8.79 15.80
N PHE A 19 10.98 -9.27 14.94
CA PHE A 19 10.90 -9.11 13.51
C PHE A 19 9.74 -9.95 13.00
N ARG A 20 8.53 -9.37 13.03
CA ARG A 20 7.36 -9.94 12.40
C ARG A 20 7.50 -9.64 10.91
N PRO A 21 7.80 -10.63 10.04
CA PRO A 21 7.71 -10.41 8.61
C PRO A 21 6.31 -9.84 8.32
N ALA A 22 6.25 -8.81 7.48
CA ALA A 22 5.10 -7.97 7.16
C ALA A 22 3.75 -8.56 7.59
N ALA A 23 3.03 -7.84 8.46
CA ALA A 23 1.69 -8.21 8.90
C ALA A 23 0.90 -8.82 7.74
N ALA A 24 0.45 -10.06 7.90
CA ALA A 24 -0.29 -10.75 6.86
C ALA A 24 -1.52 -9.91 6.52
N LEU A 25 -1.59 -9.41 5.27
CA LEU A 25 -2.75 -8.68 4.77
C LEU A 25 -3.98 -9.56 4.99
N LEU A 26 -4.95 -9.05 5.73
CA LEU A 26 -6.24 -9.69 5.89
C LEU A 26 -7.08 -9.40 4.65
N PRO A 27 -7.99 -10.29 4.24
CA PRO A 27 -8.88 -10.04 3.09
C PRO A 27 -9.66 -8.72 3.21
N GLY A 28 -10.01 -8.30 4.43
CA GLY A 28 -10.68 -7.02 4.71
C GLY A 28 -9.80 -5.79 4.45
N ASP A 29 -8.48 -5.92 4.52
CA ASP A 29 -7.56 -4.79 4.29
C ASP A 29 -7.62 -4.33 2.83
N LEU A 30 -7.89 -5.24 1.89
CA LEU A 30 -8.08 -4.90 0.48
C LEU A 30 -9.30 -4.01 0.25
N ALA A 31 -10.35 -4.18 1.06
CA ALA A 31 -11.55 -3.37 0.98
C ALA A 31 -11.32 -1.94 1.50
N ALA A 32 -10.22 -1.67 2.22
CA ALA A 32 -9.87 -0.33 2.68
C ALA A 32 -8.97 0.45 1.71
N ILE A 33 -8.53 -0.19 0.61
CA ILE A 33 -7.60 0.43 -0.34
C ILE A 33 -8.34 1.42 -1.24
N SER A 34 -7.90 2.68 -1.22
CA SER A 34 -8.30 3.67 -2.21
C SER A 34 -7.52 3.47 -3.51
N ARG A 35 -8.18 3.64 -4.65
CA ARG A 35 -7.56 3.50 -5.98
C ARG A 35 -7.56 4.85 -6.68
N ALA A 36 -6.38 5.31 -7.08
CA ALA A 36 -6.27 6.39 -8.05
C ALA A 36 -6.48 5.81 -9.47
N GLY A 37 -7.29 6.49 -10.28
CA GLY A 37 -7.52 6.21 -11.69
C GLY A 37 -7.19 7.43 -12.55
N LEU A 38 -7.67 7.43 -13.80
CA LEU A 38 -7.58 8.51 -14.81
C LEU A 38 -6.68 9.66 -14.37
N VAL A 39 -5.43 9.65 -14.78
CA VAL A 39 -4.43 10.66 -14.39
C VAL A 39 -4.08 11.45 -15.64
N ASP A 40 -4.25 12.77 -15.58
CA ASP A 40 -3.88 13.67 -16.66
C ASP A 40 -3.13 14.88 -16.07
N LEU A 41 -2.03 15.24 -16.71
CA LEU A 41 -1.16 16.34 -16.28
C LEU A 41 -1.31 17.47 -17.29
N SER A 42 -1.51 18.70 -16.80
CA SER A 42 -1.53 19.86 -17.68
C SER A 42 -0.20 20.03 -18.41
N PRO A 43 -0.19 20.63 -19.63
CA PRO A 43 1.03 20.78 -20.41
C PRO A 43 2.14 21.59 -19.73
N ASP A 44 1.76 22.50 -18.84
CA ASP A 44 2.65 23.32 -18.01
C ASP A 44 3.20 22.53 -16.79
N GLY A 45 2.62 21.37 -16.45
CA GLY A 45 3.01 20.55 -15.30
C GLY A 45 2.44 21.02 -13.96
N ASP A 46 1.74 22.15 -13.93
CA ASP A 46 1.32 22.80 -12.69
C ASP A 46 -0.01 22.26 -12.13
N ARG A 47 -0.75 21.48 -12.93
CA ARG A 47 -2.06 20.94 -12.57
C ARG A 47 -2.17 19.45 -12.88
N LEU A 48 -2.72 18.71 -11.92
CA LEU A 48 -3.00 17.28 -12.03
C LEU A 48 -4.50 17.04 -11.90
N LEU A 49 -5.11 16.47 -12.95
CA LEU A 49 -6.46 15.93 -12.90
C LEU A 49 -6.36 14.44 -12.58
N TYR A 50 -7.05 13.99 -11.54
CA TYR A 50 -7.11 12.57 -11.21
C TYR A 50 -8.48 12.13 -10.71
N SER A 51 -8.83 10.86 -10.94
CA SER A 51 -9.97 10.24 -10.25
C SER A 51 -9.50 9.45 -9.03
N LEU A 52 -10.25 9.54 -7.94
CA LEU A 52 -10.00 8.77 -6.73
C LEU A 52 -11.24 7.97 -6.37
N THR A 53 -11.10 6.65 -6.38
CA THR A 53 -12.12 5.73 -5.90
C THR A 53 -11.83 5.38 -4.44
N THR A 54 -12.74 5.76 -3.54
CA THR A 54 -12.65 5.46 -2.10
C THR A 54 -13.71 4.43 -1.71
N PRO A 55 -13.36 3.44 -0.88
CA PRO A 55 -14.33 2.52 -0.29
C PRO A 55 -15.28 3.24 0.67
N ASP A 56 -16.54 2.77 0.72
CA ASP A 56 -17.49 3.26 1.72
C ASP A 56 -17.23 2.61 3.09
N PRO A 57 -16.96 3.38 4.16
CA PRO A 57 -16.75 2.83 5.49
C PRO A 57 -17.96 2.06 6.05
N ALA A 58 -19.17 2.31 5.55
CA ALA A 58 -20.38 1.57 5.90
C ALA A 58 -20.56 0.27 5.08
N GLY A 59 -19.62 -0.08 4.19
CA GLY A 59 -19.69 -1.27 3.33
C GLY A 59 -20.61 -1.12 2.12
N GLY A 60 -21.04 0.10 1.80
CA GLY A 60 -21.76 0.42 0.57
C GLY A 60 -20.85 0.39 -0.69
N PRO A 61 -21.41 0.69 -1.87
CA PRO A 61 -20.64 0.75 -3.10
C PRO A 61 -19.53 1.82 -3.02
N PRO A 62 -18.36 1.58 -3.63
CA PRO A 62 -17.28 2.55 -3.61
C PRO A 62 -17.67 3.82 -4.38
N ARG A 63 -17.16 4.96 -3.93
CA ARG A 63 -17.41 6.27 -4.52
C ARG A 63 -16.20 6.72 -5.32
N THR A 64 -16.43 7.24 -6.53
CA THR A 64 -15.37 7.84 -7.35
C THR A 64 -15.61 9.33 -7.50
N ASP A 65 -14.62 10.13 -7.10
CA ASP A 65 -14.63 11.58 -7.25
C ASP A 65 -13.49 12.00 -8.21
N ILE A 66 -13.71 13.12 -8.92
CA ILE A 66 -12.71 13.72 -9.83
C ILE A 66 -12.11 14.93 -9.12
N HIS A 67 -10.78 14.99 -9.09
CA HIS A 67 -10.01 16.02 -8.40
C HIS A 67 -9.09 16.76 -9.37
N LEU A 68 -8.97 18.07 -9.17
CA LEU A 68 -7.95 18.91 -9.78
C LEU A 68 -7.03 19.41 -8.66
N ARG A 69 -5.72 19.18 -8.79
CA ARG A 69 -4.71 19.60 -7.82
C ARG A 69 -3.68 20.51 -8.47
N GLU A 70 -3.39 21.63 -7.82
CA GLU A 70 -2.27 22.52 -8.16
C GLU A 70 -0.98 22.01 -7.49
N MET A 71 0.15 22.07 -8.21
CA MET A 71 1.43 21.41 -7.86
C MET A 71 2.55 22.38 -7.43
N ALA A 72 2.22 23.64 -7.14
CA ALA A 72 3.14 24.73 -6.80
C ALA A 72 4.28 24.38 -5.83
#